data_AF-A0A2P9BHS5-F1
#
_entry.id   AF-A0A2P9BHS5-F1
#
_cell.length_a   1.000
_cell.length_b   1.000
_cell.length_c   1.000
_cell.angle_alpha   90.00
_cell.angle_beta   90.00
_cell.angle_gamma   90.00
#
_symmetry.space_group_name_H-M   'P 1'
#
loop_
_entity.id
_entity.type
_entity.pdbx_description
1 polymer ?
#
loop_
_entity_poly.entity_id
_entity_poly.type
_entity_poly.pdbx_seq_one_letter_code
_entity_poly.pdbx_strand_id
1 'polypeptide(L)'
;MKLHYSIILLFVHLLNILVTSSYAHNKTKPCITTHIPTTTSRMFSECDIDMRNYDNDQDMKSVKENFDRQTSGRFEEYEKRIQEKRRICKEQCDKDIQEIILKDKIDKSLAEKVEKGCLKCGCGLGGVAASVGIFGPIAISELKKAALVAASQKGIDAGMATAIKILKHNFGLGNLTSSQWTKLISAETYKNQPLLASTLKEISDEICVMVDGTLDGDAICMFKGLGDPKFSTAIATHTKTAATDAAAKAASVETAEIDLVNAASSTYSTVITSSVVAIVVIVLVMLLIYLILRYRRKKKMNKKQQYTKLLKE
;
A
#
# COMPACT_ATOMS: atom_id res chain seq x y z
N MET A 1 17.31 -12.74 11.00
CA MET A 1 17.93 -13.22 9.73
C MET A 1 17.24 -14.47 9.12
N LYS A 2 16.63 -15.39 9.90
CA LYS A 2 15.94 -16.59 9.35
C LYS A 2 14.57 -16.33 8.70
N LEU A 3 13.83 -15.29 9.11
CA LEU A 3 12.50 -14.95 8.58
C LEU A 3 12.52 -14.34 7.15
N HIS A 4 13.57 -13.60 6.80
CA HIS A 4 13.71 -13.02 5.47
C HIS A 4 13.98 -14.08 4.39
N TYR A 5 14.60 -15.20 4.75
CA TYR A 5 14.84 -16.29 3.81
C TYR A 5 13.53 -16.98 3.42
N SER A 6 12.62 -17.21 4.37
CA SER A 6 11.31 -17.81 4.11
C SER A 6 10.41 -16.92 3.24
N ILE A 7 10.45 -15.60 3.43
CA ILE A 7 9.70 -14.63 2.62
C ILE A 7 10.25 -14.57 1.18
N ILE A 8 11.57 -14.59 1.02
CA ILE A 8 12.22 -14.62 -0.30
C ILE A 8 11.94 -15.96 -1.01
N LEU A 9 11.96 -17.08 -0.27
CA LEU A 9 11.67 -18.42 -0.81
C LEU A 9 10.22 -18.55 -1.30
N LEU A 10 9.24 -18.03 -0.54
CA LEU A 10 7.83 -18.00 -0.92
C LEU A 10 7.61 -17.14 -2.18
N PHE A 11 8.33 -16.02 -2.31
CA PHE A 11 8.25 -15.14 -3.47
C PHE A 11 8.84 -15.78 -4.74
N VAL A 12 9.94 -16.51 -4.62
CA VAL A 12 10.54 -17.27 -5.74
C VAL A 12 9.61 -18.39 -6.20
N HIS A 13 8.90 -19.05 -5.27
CA HIS A 13 7.96 -20.11 -5.60
C HIS A 13 6.75 -19.58 -6.39
N LEU A 14 6.17 -18.45 -5.96
CA LEU A 14 5.06 -17.80 -6.67
C LEU A 14 5.46 -17.30 -8.08
N LEU A 15 6.67 -16.73 -8.21
CA LEU A 15 7.20 -16.30 -9.51
C LEU A 15 7.48 -17.48 -10.46
N ASN A 16 7.97 -18.60 -9.94
CA ASN A 16 8.20 -19.80 -10.76
C ASN A 16 6.90 -20.41 -11.28
N ILE A 17 5.84 -20.42 -10.48
CA ILE A 17 4.51 -20.91 -10.89
C ILE A 17 3.94 -20.02 -12.01
N LEU A 18 4.11 -18.70 -11.91
CA LEU A 18 3.67 -17.75 -12.95
C LEU A 18 4.43 -17.95 -14.27
N VAL A 19 5.75 -18.16 -14.19
CA VAL A 19 6.62 -18.38 -15.36
C VAL A 19 6.35 -19.73 -16.01
N THR A 20 6.14 -20.81 -15.25
CA THR A 20 5.79 -22.12 -15.83
C THR A 20 4.42 -22.12 -16.49
N SER A 21 3.43 -21.37 -15.97
CA SER A 21 2.13 -21.20 -16.64
C SER A 21 2.25 -20.46 -17.98
N SER A 22 3.18 -19.51 -18.10
CA SER A 22 3.39 -18.75 -19.33
C SER A 22 4.05 -19.56 -20.47
N TYR A 23 4.81 -20.61 -20.14
CA TYR A 23 5.48 -21.47 -21.13
C TYR A 23 4.58 -22.57 -21.72
N ALA A 24 3.46 -22.91 -21.07
CA ALA A 24 2.52 -23.90 -21.59
C ALA A 24 1.77 -23.43 -22.84
N HIS A 25 1.76 -22.12 -23.14
CA HIS A 25 0.96 -21.53 -24.21
C HIS A 25 1.71 -21.03 -25.45
N ASN A 26 3.03 -21.23 -25.55
CA ASN A 26 3.76 -20.85 -26.76
C ASN A 26 4.16 -22.08 -27.60
N LYS A 27 3.30 -22.47 -28.55
CA LYS A 27 3.69 -23.32 -29.67
C LYS A 27 4.28 -22.45 -30.78
N THR A 28 5.58 -22.14 -30.72
CA THR A 28 6.34 -21.73 -31.91
C THR A 28 7.47 -22.72 -32.19
N LYS A 29 7.29 -23.52 -33.24
CA LYS A 29 8.31 -24.43 -33.78
C LYS A 29 9.46 -23.60 -34.36
N PRO A 30 10.74 -23.88 -34.03
CA PRO A 30 11.87 -23.32 -34.77
C PRO A 30 12.09 -24.12 -36.05
N CYS A 31 11.92 -23.48 -37.22
CA CYS A 31 12.41 -24.02 -38.48
C CYS A 31 13.89 -23.65 -38.61
N ILE A 32 14.78 -24.63 -38.43
CA ILE A 32 16.20 -24.49 -38.73
C ILE A 32 16.34 -24.62 -40.25
N THR A 33 16.70 -23.53 -40.94
CA THR A 33 17.05 -23.57 -42.37
C THR A 33 18.57 -23.58 -42.48
N THR A 34 19.12 -24.74 -42.84
CA THR A 34 20.54 -24.93 -43.12
C THR A 34 20.82 -24.43 -44.53
N HIS A 35 21.49 -23.29 -44.69
CA HIS A 35 21.99 -22.84 -46.00
C HIS A 35 23.31 -23.54 -46.31
N ILE A 36 23.27 -24.48 -47.26
CA ILE A 36 24.45 -25.06 -47.93
C ILE A 36 24.94 -24.02 -48.95
N PRO A 37 26.19 -23.53 -48.89
CA PRO A 37 26.72 -22.67 -49.92
C PRO A 37 27.06 -23.51 -51.15
N THR A 38 26.35 -23.29 -52.24
CA THR A 38 26.73 -23.80 -53.57
C THR A 38 27.88 -22.94 -54.09
N THR A 39 29.11 -23.40 -53.91
CA THR A 39 30.30 -22.80 -54.54
C THR A 39 30.28 -23.07 -56.03
N THR A 40 29.65 -22.19 -56.82
CA THR A 40 29.86 -22.16 -58.27
C THR A 40 31.20 -21.49 -58.54
N SER A 41 32.27 -22.29 -58.49
CA SER A 41 33.57 -21.93 -59.05
C SER A 41 33.40 -21.67 -60.54
N ARG A 42 33.39 -20.40 -60.96
CA ARG A 42 33.66 -20.03 -62.35
C ARG A 42 35.18 -20.12 -62.55
N MET A 43 35.72 -21.33 -62.62
CA MET A 43 37.04 -21.50 -63.22
C MET A 43 36.88 -21.20 -64.72
N PHE A 44 37.40 -20.05 -65.14
CA PHE A 44 37.67 -19.80 -66.55
C PHE A 44 38.68 -20.85 -66.99
N SER A 45 38.24 -21.78 -67.85
CA SER A 45 39.11 -22.69 -68.57
C SER A 45 40.02 -21.84 -69.44
N GLU A 46 41.30 -21.73 -69.10
CA GLU A 46 42.34 -21.26 -70.01
C GLU A 46 42.38 -22.24 -71.19
N CYS A 47 41.65 -21.95 -72.26
CA CYS A 47 41.98 -22.50 -73.56
C CYS A 47 43.22 -21.76 -74.04
N ASP A 48 44.29 -22.49 -74.38
CA ASP A 48 45.47 -21.93 -75.05
C ASP A 48 45.04 -21.27 -76.36
N ILE A 49 44.80 -19.96 -76.31
CA ILE A 49 44.60 -19.15 -77.51
C ILE A 49 45.99 -19.01 -78.10
N ASP A 50 46.21 -19.66 -79.23
CA ASP A 50 47.41 -19.50 -80.05
C ASP A 50 47.60 -17.99 -80.34
N MET A 51 48.53 -17.38 -79.59
CA MET A 51 48.68 -15.93 -79.51
C MET A 51 49.42 -15.46 -80.76
N ARG A 52 48.67 -15.33 -81.86
CA ARG A 52 49.16 -14.75 -83.11
C ARG A 52 49.81 -13.40 -82.78
N ASN A 53 51.11 -13.27 -83.09
CA ASN A 53 51.91 -12.08 -82.76
C ASN A 53 51.48 -10.91 -83.67
N TYR A 54 50.51 -10.14 -83.20
CA TYR A 54 49.96 -8.96 -83.88
C TYR A 54 50.59 -7.64 -83.43
N ASP A 55 51.74 -7.65 -82.74
CA ASP A 55 52.33 -6.43 -82.17
C ASP A 55 52.73 -5.38 -83.24
N ASN A 56 52.94 -5.83 -84.48
CA ASN A 56 53.29 -4.96 -85.61
C ASN A 56 52.14 -4.73 -86.60
N ASP A 57 50.95 -5.27 -86.33
CA ASP A 57 49.76 -5.03 -87.16
C ASP A 57 49.18 -3.65 -86.82
N GLN A 58 49.20 -2.76 -87.82
CA GLN A 58 48.82 -1.36 -87.66
C GLN A 58 47.34 -1.20 -87.27
N ASP A 59 46.47 -2.11 -87.73
CA ASP A 59 45.06 -2.10 -87.35
C ASP A 59 44.89 -2.56 -85.91
N MET A 60 45.58 -3.63 -85.49
CA MET A 60 45.52 -4.11 -84.09
C MET A 60 46.13 -3.14 -83.09
N LYS A 61 47.19 -2.42 -83.47
CA LYS A 61 47.78 -1.37 -82.62
C LYS A 61 46.78 -0.24 -82.37
N SER A 62 46.03 0.17 -83.39
CA SER A 62 44.99 1.19 -83.26
C SER A 62 43.83 0.74 -82.36
N VAL A 63 43.43 -0.54 -82.45
CA VAL A 63 42.38 -1.12 -81.58
C VAL A 63 42.85 -1.19 -80.13
N LYS A 64 44.08 -1.64 -79.89
CA LYS A 64 44.69 -1.70 -78.55
C LYS A 64 44.77 -0.32 -77.90
N GLU A 65 45.30 0.68 -78.60
CA GLU A 65 45.35 2.06 -78.09
C GLU A 65 43.96 2.63 -77.78
N ASN A 66 42.95 2.30 -78.59
CA ASN A 66 41.58 2.75 -78.35
C ASN A 66 40.93 2.03 -77.15
N PHE A 67 41.20 0.74 -76.96
CA PHE A 67 40.82 -0.02 -75.77
C PHE A 67 41.51 0.51 -74.52
N ASP A 68 42.82 0.73 -74.55
CA ASP A 68 43.57 1.28 -73.42
C ASP A 68 43.08 2.67 -73.05
N ARG A 69 42.79 3.53 -74.05
CA ARG A 69 42.22 4.86 -73.83
C ARG A 69 40.83 4.81 -73.20
N GLN A 70 39.93 3.95 -73.71
CA GLN A 70 38.60 3.77 -73.11
C GLN A 70 38.67 3.18 -71.71
N THR A 71 39.55 2.20 -71.51
CA THR A 71 39.71 1.47 -70.25
C THR A 71 40.30 2.39 -69.18
N SER A 72 41.31 3.19 -69.51
CA SER A 72 41.89 4.22 -68.64
C SER A 72 40.84 5.23 -68.19
N GLY A 73 40.00 5.73 -69.11
CA GLY A 73 38.90 6.64 -68.77
C GLY A 73 37.88 6.03 -67.78
N ARG A 74 37.52 4.75 -67.97
CA ARG A 74 36.60 4.05 -67.05
C ARG A 74 37.22 3.77 -65.68
N PHE A 75 38.52 3.52 -65.62
CA PHE A 75 39.24 3.33 -64.36
C PHE A 75 39.28 4.62 -63.54
N GLU A 76 39.60 5.77 -64.15
CA GLU A 76 39.55 7.06 -63.46
C GLU A 76 38.14 7.40 -62.96
N GLU A 77 37.10 7.14 -63.77
CA GLU A 77 35.71 7.35 -63.37
C GLU A 77 35.29 6.43 -62.22
N TYR A 78 35.72 5.16 -62.26
CA TYR A 78 35.47 4.21 -61.18
C TYR A 78 36.20 4.62 -59.89
N GLU A 79 37.45 5.07 -59.98
CA GLU A 79 38.25 5.52 -58.83
C GLU A 79 37.66 6.77 -58.19
N LYS A 80 37.22 7.75 -59.00
CA LYS A 80 36.47 8.92 -58.52
C LYS A 80 35.17 8.53 -57.81
N ARG A 81 34.40 7.58 -58.35
CA ARG A 81 33.18 7.07 -57.68
C ARG A 81 33.48 6.35 -56.38
N ILE A 82 34.54 5.54 -56.32
CA ILE A 82 35.00 4.86 -55.11
C ILE A 82 35.39 5.87 -54.02
N GLN A 83 36.17 6.89 -54.39
CA GLN A 83 36.59 7.94 -53.45
C GLN A 83 35.40 8.71 -52.91
N GLU A 84 34.47 9.12 -53.77
CA GLU A 84 33.26 9.85 -53.36
C GLU A 84 32.38 9.00 -52.43
N LYS A 85 32.14 7.73 -52.77
CA LYS A 85 31.40 6.79 -51.91
C LYS A 85 32.07 6.60 -50.56
N ARG A 86 33.41 6.50 -50.50
CA ARG A 86 34.15 6.43 -49.22
C ARG A 86 33.98 7.70 -48.40
N ARG A 87 34.01 8.88 -49.03
CA ARG A 87 33.84 10.16 -48.35
C ARG A 87 32.45 10.28 -47.72
N ILE A 88 31.41 9.93 -48.48
CA ILE A 88 30.01 9.91 -48.02
C ILE A 88 29.83 8.95 -46.83
N CYS A 89 30.33 7.71 -46.93
CA CYS A 89 30.23 6.75 -45.83
C CYS A 89 30.98 7.22 -44.58
N LYS A 90 32.12 7.88 -44.73
CA LYS A 90 32.89 8.40 -43.60
C LYS A 90 32.15 9.54 -42.89
N GLU A 91 31.63 10.51 -43.63
CA GLU A 91 30.80 11.58 -43.08
C GLU A 91 29.52 11.06 -42.40
N GLN A 92 28.88 10.04 -42.99
CA GLN A 92 27.69 9.43 -42.39
C GLN A 92 28.04 8.72 -41.07
N CYS A 93 29.14 7.96 -41.03
CA CYS A 93 29.61 7.30 -39.83
C CYS A 93 29.95 8.31 -38.72
N ASP A 94 30.64 9.40 -39.07
CA ASP A 94 31.00 10.46 -38.11
C ASP A 94 29.74 11.15 -37.54
N LYS A 95 28.72 11.40 -38.39
CA LYS A 95 27.41 11.93 -37.94
C LYS A 95 26.70 10.97 -36.99
N ASP A 96 26.60 9.69 -37.34
CA ASP A 96 25.92 8.68 -36.52
C ASP A 96 26.63 8.51 -35.16
N ILE A 97 27.97 8.54 -35.14
CA ILE A 97 28.76 8.51 -33.90
C ILE A 97 28.45 9.73 -33.03
N GLN A 98 28.41 10.94 -33.61
CA GLN A 98 28.06 12.14 -32.85
C GLN A 98 26.64 12.09 -32.28
N GLU A 99 25.67 11.57 -33.04
CA GLU A 99 24.30 11.41 -32.56
C GLU A 99 24.23 10.42 -31.38
N ILE A 100 24.91 9.28 -31.46
CA ILE A 100 24.97 8.29 -30.39
C ILE A 100 25.60 8.88 -29.12
N ILE A 101 26.66 9.66 -29.25
CA ILE A 101 27.32 10.33 -28.11
C ILE A 101 26.37 11.34 -27.47
N LEU A 102 25.67 12.15 -28.27
CA LEU A 102 24.73 13.16 -27.78
C LEU A 102 23.58 12.50 -27.01
N LYS A 103 23.01 11.42 -27.56
CA LYS A 103 21.92 10.65 -26.94
C LYS A 103 22.33 10.01 -25.62
N ASP A 104 23.52 9.39 -25.56
CA ASP A 104 24.06 8.79 -24.34
C ASP A 104 24.33 9.87 -23.25
N LYS A 105 24.71 11.10 -23.65
CA LYS A 105 24.89 12.23 -22.73
C LYS A 105 23.56 12.72 -22.13
N ILE A 106 22.51 12.82 -22.96
CA ILE A 106 21.16 13.19 -22.49
C ILE A 106 20.63 12.13 -21.52
N ASP A 107 20.70 10.85 -21.89
CA ASP A 107 20.26 9.73 -21.05
C ASP A 107 21.00 9.70 -19.70
N LYS A 108 22.30 9.97 -19.70
CA LYS A 108 23.13 10.05 -18.49
C LYS A 108 22.70 11.21 -17.59
N SER A 109 22.40 12.37 -18.17
CA SER A 109 21.97 13.56 -17.42
C SER A 109 20.56 13.41 -16.82
N LEU A 110 19.64 12.79 -17.56
CA LEU A 110 18.28 12.47 -17.07
C LEU A 110 18.35 11.47 -15.92
N ALA A 111 19.17 10.44 -16.07
CA ALA A 111 19.39 9.44 -15.03
C ALA A 111 19.97 10.04 -13.74
N GLU A 112 21.00 10.89 -13.85
CA GLU A 112 21.62 11.53 -12.70
C GLU A 112 20.65 12.46 -11.96
N LYS A 113 19.79 13.19 -12.70
CA LYS A 113 18.71 13.99 -12.11
C LYS A 113 17.68 13.13 -11.37
N VAL A 114 17.26 12.00 -11.96
CA VAL A 114 16.33 11.06 -11.31
C VAL A 114 16.97 10.42 -10.08
N GLU A 115 18.25 10.06 -10.11
CA GLU A 115 18.98 9.48 -8.98
C GLU A 115 19.15 10.50 -7.84
N LYS A 116 19.51 11.75 -8.16
CA LYS A 116 19.61 12.85 -7.18
C LYS A 116 18.25 13.23 -6.59
N GLY A 117 17.19 13.17 -7.41
CA GLY A 117 15.81 13.35 -6.99
C GLY A 117 15.34 12.22 -6.07
N CYS A 118 15.61 10.97 -6.42
CA CYS A 118 15.25 9.79 -5.63
C CYS A 118 16.03 9.69 -4.32
N LEU A 119 17.31 10.11 -4.30
CA LEU A 119 18.11 10.17 -3.06
C LEU A 119 17.59 11.27 -2.10
N LYS A 120 17.21 12.44 -2.62
CA LYS A 120 16.54 13.49 -1.83
C LYS A 120 15.18 13.04 -1.32
N CYS A 121 14.41 12.32 -2.12
CA CYS A 121 13.10 11.80 -1.74
C CYS A 121 13.22 10.66 -0.70
N GLY A 122 14.22 9.78 -0.84
CA GLY A 122 14.52 8.71 0.12
C GLY A 122 14.96 9.22 1.49
N CYS A 123 15.74 10.30 1.55
CA CYS A 123 16.05 10.98 2.83
C CYS A 123 14.81 11.67 3.44
N GLY A 124 13.89 12.18 2.61
CA GLY A 124 12.62 12.75 3.09
C GLY A 124 11.63 11.69 3.61
N LEU A 125 11.55 10.53 2.94
CA LEU A 125 10.70 9.41 3.35
C LEU A 125 11.17 8.75 4.66
N GLY A 126 12.47 8.82 4.98
CA GLY A 126 12.99 8.41 6.30
C GLY A 126 12.38 9.23 7.46
N GLY A 127 12.02 10.49 7.22
CA GLY A 127 11.32 11.34 8.19
C GLY A 127 9.80 11.16 8.19
N VAL A 128 9.19 10.91 7.03
CA VAL A 128 7.72 10.74 6.93
C VAL A 128 7.25 9.37 7.43
N ALA A 129 8.06 8.32 7.29
CA ALA A 129 7.76 7.03 7.90
C ALA A 129 7.69 7.12 9.44
N ALA A 130 8.51 7.98 10.05
CA ALA A 130 8.47 8.24 11.49
C ALA A 130 7.21 9.05 11.88
N SER A 131 6.78 10.03 11.08
CA SER A 131 5.60 10.83 11.41
C SER A 131 4.28 10.07 11.20
N VAL A 132 4.09 9.37 10.07
CA VAL A 132 2.85 8.62 9.81
C VAL A 132 2.71 7.41 10.75
N GLY A 133 3.84 6.83 11.17
CA GLY A 133 3.86 5.73 12.14
C GLY A 133 3.52 6.14 13.58
N ILE A 134 3.66 7.42 13.94
CA ILE A 134 3.46 7.90 15.33
C ILE A 134 2.13 8.65 15.48
N PHE A 135 1.72 9.47 14.51
CA PHE A 135 0.49 10.27 14.66
C PHE A 135 -0.80 9.45 14.55
N GLY A 136 -0.83 8.40 13.72
CA GLY A 136 -2.01 7.52 13.59
C GLY A 136 -2.38 6.79 14.89
N PRO A 137 -1.45 6.10 15.56
CA PRO A 137 -1.73 5.39 16.80
C PRO A 137 -2.15 6.30 17.95
N ILE A 138 -1.55 7.49 18.06
CA ILE A 138 -1.82 8.43 19.16
C ILE A 138 -3.25 8.97 19.06
N ALA A 139 -3.68 9.42 17.88
CA ALA A 139 -5.03 9.94 17.68
C ALA A 139 -6.11 8.87 17.92
N ILE A 140 -5.88 7.63 17.48
CA ILE A 140 -6.81 6.52 17.73
C ILE A 140 -6.90 6.21 19.23
N SER A 141 -5.79 6.29 19.96
CA SER A 141 -5.78 6.02 21.40
C SER A 141 -6.56 7.06 22.21
N GLU A 142 -6.52 8.33 21.82
CA GLU A 142 -7.30 9.40 22.46
C GLU A 142 -8.79 9.28 22.15
N LEU A 143 -9.15 9.00 20.88
CA LEU A 143 -10.54 8.72 20.51
C LEU A 143 -11.09 7.49 21.26
N LYS A 144 -10.28 6.44 21.42
CA LYS A 144 -10.66 5.26 22.21
C LYS A 144 -10.92 5.63 23.67
N LYS A 145 -10.08 6.46 24.29
CA LYS A 145 -10.31 6.94 25.67
C LYS A 145 -11.61 7.74 25.79
N ALA A 146 -11.86 8.67 24.87
CA ALA A 146 -13.10 9.45 24.85
C ALA A 146 -14.34 8.55 24.67
N ALA A 147 -14.24 7.54 23.80
CA ALA A 147 -15.31 6.60 23.56
C ALA A 147 -15.58 5.68 24.77
N LEU A 148 -14.56 5.28 25.52
CA LEU A 148 -14.72 4.53 26.78
C LEU A 148 -15.43 5.37 27.86
N VAL A 149 -15.10 6.67 27.97
CA VAL A 149 -15.80 7.60 28.87
C VAL A 149 -17.27 7.77 28.45
N ALA A 150 -17.56 7.84 27.15
CA ALA A 150 -18.94 7.90 26.67
C ALA A 150 -19.70 6.59 26.93
N ALA A 151 -19.04 5.43 26.82
CA ALA A 151 -19.62 4.13 27.11
C ALA A 151 -19.99 3.97 28.59
N SER A 152 -19.11 4.40 29.51
CA SER A 152 -19.40 4.37 30.94
C SER A 152 -20.54 5.31 31.30
N GLN A 153 -20.63 6.51 30.69
CA GLN A 153 -21.74 7.42 30.90
C GLN A 153 -23.08 6.82 30.43
N LYS A 154 -23.12 6.22 29.24
CA LYS A 154 -24.31 5.50 28.75
C LYS A 154 -24.71 4.34 29.69
N GLY A 155 -23.73 3.62 30.23
CA GLY A 155 -23.96 2.58 31.24
C GLY A 155 -24.61 3.15 32.51
N ILE A 156 -24.08 4.26 33.03
CA ILE A 156 -24.64 4.96 34.20
C ILE A 156 -26.08 5.41 33.93
N ASP A 157 -26.35 6.03 32.78
CA ASP A 157 -27.69 6.50 32.42
C ASP A 157 -28.70 5.35 32.33
N ALA A 158 -28.31 4.22 31.74
CA ALA A 158 -29.14 3.02 31.66
C ALA A 158 -29.38 2.37 33.03
N GLY A 159 -28.37 2.35 33.90
CA GLY A 159 -28.48 1.89 35.28
C GLY A 159 -29.46 2.73 36.08
N MET A 160 -29.29 4.05 36.05
CA MET A 160 -30.19 5.00 36.72
C MET A 160 -31.64 4.85 36.22
N ALA A 161 -31.87 4.77 34.92
CA ALA A 161 -33.20 4.56 34.36
C ALA A 161 -33.86 3.25 34.85
N THR A 162 -33.07 2.20 35.02
CA THR A 162 -33.53 0.91 35.54
C THR A 162 -33.89 0.99 37.03
N ALA A 163 -33.04 1.63 37.84
CA ALA A 163 -33.32 1.88 39.25
C ALA A 163 -34.60 2.70 39.43
N ILE A 164 -34.78 3.78 38.65
CA ILE A 164 -36.00 4.60 38.65
C ILE A 164 -37.22 3.73 38.34
N LYS A 165 -37.15 2.90 37.29
CA LYS A 165 -38.26 2.03 36.88
C LYS A 165 -38.66 1.05 38.00
N ILE A 166 -37.70 0.42 38.66
CA ILE A 166 -37.95 -0.55 39.73
C ILE A 166 -38.55 0.14 40.95
N LEU A 167 -38.01 1.29 41.36
CA LEU A 167 -38.53 2.04 42.51
C LEU A 167 -39.93 2.60 42.24
N LYS A 168 -40.18 3.12 41.03
CA LYS A 168 -41.54 3.54 40.61
C LYS A 168 -42.55 2.41 40.73
N HIS A 169 -42.19 1.22 40.24
CA HIS A 169 -43.07 0.07 40.26
C HIS A 169 -43.34 -0.46 41.68
N ASN A 170 -42.29 -0.59 42.49
CA ASN A 170 -42.40 -1.24 43.80
C ASN A 170 -42.94 -0.31 44.90
N PHE A 171 -42.67 0.99 44.81
CA PHE A 171 -43.05 1.98 45.82
C PHE A 171 -44.13 2.94 45.38
N GLY A 172 -44.60 2.84 44.13
CA GLY A 172 -45.65 3.71 43.60
C GLY A 172 -45.21 5.17 43.47
N LEU A 173 -43.92 5.45 43.28
CA LEU A 173 -43.33 6.81 43.24
C LEU A 173 -43.64 7.59 41.95
N GLY A 174 -44.88 7.52 41.47
CA GLY A 174 -45.31 8.11 40.20
C GLY A 174 -45.24 9.64 40.18
N ASN A 175 -45.47 10.27 41.34
CA ASN A 175 -45.64 11.72 41.48
C ASN A 175 -44.36 12.48 41.88
N LEU A 176 -43.23 11.78 42.05
CA LEU A 176 -41.97 12.43 42.39
C LEU A 176 -41.51 13.39 41.29
N THR A 177 -41.14 14.61 41.70
CA THR A 177 -40.60 15.64 40.81
C THR A 177 -39.21 15.25 40.29
N SER A 178 -38.78 15.83 39.16
CA SER A 178 -37.44 15.59 38.61
C SER A 178 -36.32 15.89 39.61
N SER A 179 -36.49 16.91 40.45
CA SER A 179 -35.52 17.26 41.50
C SER A 179 -35.39 16.17 42.58
N GLN A 180 -36.51 15.60 43.02
CA GLN A 180 -36.51 14.50 43.98
C GLN A 180 -35.87 13.24 43.39
N TRP A 181 -36.13 12.94 42.12
CA TRP A 181 -35.47 11.83 41.43
C TRP A 181 -33.95 12.02 41.33
N THR A 182 -33.46 13.22 41.04
CA THR A 182 -32.02 13.50 41.01
C THR A 182 -31.36 13.44 42.39
N LYS A 183 -32.09 13.74 43.46
CA LYS A 183 -31.61 13.58 44.84
C LYS A 183 -31.56 12.10 45.25
N LEU A 184 -32.52 11.30 44.78
CA LEU A 184 -32.62 9.87 45.08
C LEU A 184 -31.59 9.06 44.30
N ILE A 185 -31.50 9.29 42.99
CA ILE A 185 -30.69 8.52 42.05
C ILE A 185 -29.66 9.43 41.38
N SER A 186 -28.39 9.14 41.65
CA SER A 186 -27.23 9.73 41.01
C SER A 186 -26.25 8.64 40.57
N ALA A 187 -25.21 9.02 39.84
CA ALA A 187 -24.14 8.12 39.39
C ALA A 187 -23.46 7.34 40.53
N GLU A 188 -23.51 7.85 41.76
CA GLU A 188 -22.92 7.22 42.95
C GLU A 188 -23.93 6.41 43.76
N THR A 189 -25.20 6.83 43.77
CA THR A 189 -26.24 6.23 44.63
C THR A 189 -26.91 5.01 43.99
N TYR A 190 -27.03 4.96 42.66
CA TYR A 190 -27.87 3.96 41.97
C TYR A 190 -27.43 2.50 42.19
N LYS A 191 -26.15 2.29 42.47
CA LYS A 191 -25.53 0.98 42.75
C LYS A 191 -25.30 0.73 44.24
N ASN A 192 -25.50 1.74 45.09
CA ASN A 192 -25.15 1.71 46.50
C ASN A 192 -26.42 1.56 47.36
N GLN A 193 -26.78 0.31 47.65
CA GLN A 193 -27.99 -0.04 48.40
C GLN A 193 -28.19 0.75 49.71
N PRO A 194 -27.24 0.83 50.66
CA PRO A 194 -27.47 1.53 51.92
C PRO A 194 -27.71 3.03 51.73
N LEU A 195 -27.02 3.65 50.76
CA LEU A 195 -27.18 5.06 50.45
C LEU A 195 -28.51 5.35 49.74
N LEU A 196 -28.92 4.46 48.83
CA LEU A 196 -30.23 4.51 48.18
C LEU A 196 -31.37 4.31 49.18
N ALA A 197 -31.18 3.44 50.17
CA ALA A 197 -32.13 3.19 51.24
C ALA A 197 -32.29 4.40 52.18
N SER A 198 -31.19 5.06 52.55
CA SER A 198 -31.24 6.25 53.40
C SER A 198 -31.90 7.43 52.70
N THR A 199 -31.54 7.71 51.44
CA THR A 199 -32.15 8.80 50.67
C THR A 199 -33.63 8.54 50.40
N LEU A 200 -34.01 7.29 50.13
CA LEU A 200 -35.42 6.91 49.99
C LEU A 200 -36.21 7.13 51.28
N LYS A 201 -35.59 6.84 52.44
CA LYS A 201 -36.20 7.11 53.75
C LYS A 201 -36.41 8.61 53.97
N GLU A 202 -35.41 9.44 53.70
CA GLU A 202 -35.54 10.89 53.79
C GLU A 202 -36.66 11.44 52.88
N ILE A 203 -36.73 10.97 51.64
CA ILE A 203 -37.80 11.39 50.70
C ILE A 203 -39.16 10.92 51.20
N SER A 204 -39.25 9.70 51.74
CA SER A 204 -40.50 9.20 52.33
C SER A 204 -40.95 9.99 53.58
N ASP A 205 -40.03 10.65 54.28
CA ASP A 205 -40.33 11.55 55.39
C ASP A 205 -40.90 12.88 54.91
N GLU A 206 -40.46 13.35 53.74
CA GLU A 206 -40.94 14.57 53.11
C GLU A 206 -42.31 14.40 52.42
N ILE A 207 -42.53 13.28 51.72
CA ILE A 207 -43.73 13.07 50.89
C ILE A 207 -44.92 12.46 51.65
N CYS A 208 -44.67 11.62 52.66
CA CYS A 208 -45.76 10.95 53.39
C CYS A 208 -46.33 11.83 54.49
N VAL A 209 -47.02 12.90 54.09
CA VAL A 209 -47.75 13.80 55.00
C VAL A 209 -49.16 13.27 55.22
N MET A 210 -49.60 13.20 56.48
CA MET A 210 -50.99 12.88 56.79
C MET A 210 -51.85 14.13 56.53
N VAL A 211 -52.68 14.08 55.49
CA VAL A 211 -53.77 15.05 55.29
C VAL A 211 -55.08 14.37 55.67
N ASP A 212 -55.80 14.93 56.64
CA ASP A 212 -57.13 14.48 57.09
C ASP A 212 -57.26 12.99 57.45
N GLY A 213 -56.22 12.40 58.06
CA GLY A 213 -56.27 11.02 58.56
C GLY A 213 -56.22 9.93 57.49
N THR A 214 -56.05 10.29 56.22
CA THR A 214 -55.80 9.36 55.11
C THR A 214 -54.35 9.43 54.66
N LEU A 215 -53.71 8.26 54.52
CA LEU A 215 -52.37 8.14 53.94
C LEU A 215 -52.44 8.38 52.43
N ASP A 216 -51.48 9.14 51.91
CA ASP A 216 -51.32 9.41 50.49
C ASP A 216 -51.26 8.09 49.67
N GLY A 217 -51.72 8.15 48.42
CA GLY A 217 -51.99 6.97 47.58
C GLY A 217 -50.76 6.15 47.16
N ASP A 218 -49.54 6.67 47.40
CA ASP A 218 -48.30 6.01 47.03
C ASP A 218 -47.99 4.83 47.96
N ALA A 219 -47.59 3.69 47.38
CA ALA A 219 -47.34 2.46 48.13
C ALA A 219 -46.28 2.62 49.24
N ILE A 220 -45.31 3.54 49.07
CA ILE A 220 -44.30 3.86 50.08
C ILE A 220 -44.91 4.39 51.39
N CYS A 221 -45.98 5.20 51.32
CA CYS A 221 -46.63 5.76 52.50
C CYS A 221 -47.48 4.71 53.22
N MET A 222 -48.03 3.73 52.48
CA MET A 222 -48.65 2.54 53.08
C MET A 222 -47.62 1.70 53.83
N PHE A 223 -46.44 1.45 53.25
CA PHE A 223 -45.37 0.72 53.93
C PHE A 223 -44.90 1.43 55.21
N LYS A 224 -44.85 2.77 55.21
CA LYS A 224 -44.53 3.57 56.39
C LYS A 224 -45.59 3.46 57.48
N GLY A 225 -46.87 3.49 57.10
CA GLY A 225 -48.00 3.32 58.02
C GLY A 225 -48.07 1.94 58.71
N LEU A 226 -47.44 0.92 58.12
CA LEU A 226 -47.35 -0.44 58.70
C LEU A 226 -46.32 -0.58 59.84
N GLY A 227 -45.56 0.48 60.15
CA GLY A 227 -44.58 0.54 61.23
C GLY A 227 -43.13 0.24 60.80
N ASP A 228 -42.18 0.77 61.58
CA ASP A 228 -40.73 0.75 61.31
C ASP A 228 -40.14 -0.61 60.87
N PRO A 229 -40.43 -1.77 61.51
CA PRO A 229 -39.79 -3.02 61.11
C PRO A 229 -40.20 -3.47 59.70
N LYS A 230 -41.46 -3.24 59.31
CA LYS A 230 -41.98 -3.61 57.98
C LYS A 230 -41.50 -2.62 56.92
N PHE A 231 -41.48 -1.33 57.26
CA PHE A 231 -40.98 -0.28 56.38
C PHE A 231 -39.50 -0.46 56.03
N SER A 232 -38.65 -0.66 57.05
CA SER A 232 -37.22 -0.90 56.87
C SER A 232 -36.93 -2.15 56.01
N THR A 233 -37.71 -3.22 56.23
CA THR A 233 -37.58 -4.47 55.46
C THR A 233 -37.99 -4.30 53.99
N ALA A 234 -39.07 -3.55 53.72
CA ALA A 234 -39.52 -3.24 52.36
C ALA A 234 -38.49 -2.37 51.63
N ILE A 235 -37.99 -1.31 52.27
CA ILE A 235 -36.91 -0.47 51.73
C ILE A 235 -35.69 -1.32 51.42
N ALA A 236 -35.18 -2.10 52.37
CA ALA A 236 -33.98 -2.91 52.17
C ALA A 236 -34.12 -3.88 50.99
N THR A 237 -35.27 -4.55 50.88
CA THR A 237 -35.52 -5.52 49.80
C THR A 237 -35.57 -4.85 48.43
N HIS A 238 -36.43 -3.83 48.26
CA HIS A 238 -36.65 -3.24 46.95
C HIS A 238 -35.48 -2.34 46.50
N THR A 239 -34.78 -1.69 47.42
CA THR A 239 -33.55 -0.94 47.09
C THR A 239 -32.40 -1.88 46.73
N LYS A 240 -32.33 -3.06 47.34
CA LYS A 240 -31.38 -4.10 46.93
C LYS A 240 -31.66 -4.57 45.51
N THR A 241 -32.90 -4.93 45.18
CA THR A 241 -33.28 -5.31 43.81
C THR A 241 -33.00 -4.19 42.82
N ALA A 242 -33.36 -2.94 43.16
CA ALA A 242 -33.08 -1.79 42.30
C ALA A 242 -31.58 -1.61 42.05
N ALA A 243 -30.75 -1.71 43.10
CA ALA A 243 -29.31 -1.55 42.98
C ALA A 243 -28.64 -2.70 42.20
N THR A 244 -29.06 -3.94 42.42
CA THR A 244 -28.49 -5.10 41.70
C THR A 244 -28.82 -5.07 40.22
N ASP A 245 -30.08 -4.79 39.88
CA ASP A 245 -30.53 -4.80 38.49
C ASP A 245 -30.01 -3.58 37.73
N ALA A 246 -29.93 -2.43 38.40
CA ALA A 246 -29.31 -1.24 37.83
C ALA A 246 -27.81 -1.42 37.59
N ALA A 247 -27.08 -2.05 38.52
CA ALA A 247 -25.67 -2.37 38.34
C ALA A 247 -25.46 -3.37 37.18
N ALA A 248 -26.29 -4.42 37.11
CA ALA A 248 -26.24 -5.39 36.03
C ALA A 248 -26.54 -4.74 34.67
N LYS A 249 -27.56 -3.87 34.61
CA LYS A 249 -27.91 -3.16 33.38
C LYS A 249 -26.81 -2.20 32.95
N ALA A 250 -26.26 -1.42 33.88
CA ALA A 250 -25.15 -0.51 33.62
C ALA A 250 -23.94 -1.25 33.03
N ALA A 251 -23.52 -2.34 33.67
CA ALA A 251 -22.42 -3.17 33.19
C ALA A 251 -22.69 -3.76 31.80
N SER A 252 -23.93 -4.21 31.53
CA SER A 252 -24.29 -4.78 30.22
C SER A 252 -24.23 -3.75 29.09
N VAL A 253 -24.70 -2.53 29.35
CA VAL A 253 -24.72 -1.44 28.35
C VAL A 253 -23.31 -0.91 28.14
N GLU A 254 -22.55 -0.71 29.21
CA GLU A 254 -21.14 -0.32 29.12
C GLU A 254 -20.35 -1.34 28.29
N THR A 255 -20.50 -2.64 28.57
CA THR A 255 -19.81 -3.70 27.80
C THR A 255 -20.19 -3.67 26.32
N ALA A 256 -21.48 -3.57 26.01
CA ALA A 256 -21.95 -3.54 24.62
C ALA A 256 -21.41 -2.32 23.85
N GLU A 257 -21.35 -1.15 24.48
CA GLU A 257 -20.78 0.06 23.87
C GLU A 257 -19.26 -0.05 23.70
N ILE A 258 -18.53 -0.63 24.68
CA ILE A 258 -17.10 -0.91 24.56
C ILE A 258 -16.80 -1.86 23.39
N ASP A 259 -17.62 -2.90 23.22
CA ASP A 259 -17.48 -3.87 22.13
C ASP A 259 -17.69 -3.20 20.76
N LEU A 260 -18.67 -2.30 20.64
CA LEU A 260 -18.87 -1.51 19.42
C LEU A 260 -17.66 -0.61 19.11
N VAL A 261 -17.11 0.04 20.13
CA VAL A 261 -15.91 0.90 19.98
C VAL A 261 -14.70 0.07 19.55
N ASN A 262 -14.50 -1.11 20.14
CA ASN A 262 -13.42 -2.02 19.77
C ASN A 262 -13.60 -2.56 18.34
N ALA A 263 -14.81 -2.95 17.95
CA ALA A 263 -15.13 -3.40 16.60
C ALA A 263 -14.85 -2.30 15.55
N ALA A 264 -15.29 -1.07 15.81
CA ALA A 264 -14.99 0.07 14.94
C ALA A 264 -13.48 0.32 14.83
N SER A 265 -12.77 0.34 15.96
CA SER A 265 -11.31 0.57 16.00
C SER A 265 -10.54 -0.50 15.22
N SER A 266 -10.97 -1.77 15.29
CA SER A 266 -10.35 -2.87 14.54
C SER A 266 -10.52 -2.73 13.02
N THR A 267 -11.65 -2.17 12.58
CA THR A 267 -11.89 -1.90 11.15
C THR A 267 -10.94 -0.82 10.64
N TYR A 268 -10.73 0.25 11.41
CA TYR A 268 -9.76 1.29 11.03
C TYR A 268 -8.32 0.77 11.01
N SER A 269 -7.91 -0.04 11.99
CA SER A 269 -6.55 -0.57 12.04
C SER A 269 -6.26 -1.53 10.88
N THR A 270 -7.24 -2.35 10.46
CA THR A 270 -7.09 -3.23 9.29
C THR A 270 -6.96 -2.44 7.99
N VAL A 271 -7.74 -1.37 7.81
CA VAL A 271 -7.64 -0.47 6.65
C VAL A 271 -6.29 0.27 6.63
N ILE A 272 -5.81 0.76 7.78
CA ILE A 272 -4.49 1.40 7.86
C ILE A 272 -3.38 0.39 7.52
N THR A 273 -3.47 -0.83 8.06
CA THR A 273 -2.48 -1.88 7.82
C THR A 273 -2.43 -2.27 6.34
N SER A 274 -3.58 -2.42 5.68
CA SER A 274 -3.62 -2.76 4.25
C SER A 274 -3.04 -1.64 3.38
N SER A 275 -3.30 -0.38 3.71
CA SER A 275 -2.70 0.77 3.02
C SER A 275 -1.17 0.80 3.18
N VAL A 276 -0.65 0.53 4.38
CA VAL A 276 0.81 0.48 4.62
C VAL A 276 1.45 -0.67 3.84
N VAL A 277 0.83 -1.86 3.84
CA VAL A 277 1.32 -3.01 3.06
C VAL A 277 1.35 -2.68 1.56
N ALA A 278 0.32 -2.02 1.03
CA ALA A 278 0.29 -1.61 -0.38
C ALA A 278 1.45 -0.66 -0.74
N ILE A 279 1.74 0.34 0.10
CA ILE A 279 2.87 1.26 -0.10
C ILE A 279 4.21 0.52 -0.09
N VAL A 280 4.41 -0.41 0.86
CA VAL A 280 5.63 -1.22 0.96
C VAL A 280 5.84 -2.06 -0.31
N VAL A 281 4.78 -2.67 -0.84
CA VAL A 281 4.84 -3.45 -2.10
C VAL A 281 5.26 -2.56 -3.27
N ILE A 282 4.69 -1.36 -3.41
CA ILE A 282 5.06 -0.42 -4.47
C ILE A 282 6.54 -0.02 -4.37
N VAL A 283 7.02 0.31 -3.16
CA VAL A 283 8.43 0.67 -2.94
C VAL A 283 9.36 -0.49 -3.27
N LEU A 284 9.00 -1.73 -2.93
CA LEU A 284 9.77 -2.92 -3.26
C LEU A 284 9.85 -3.14 -4.78
N VAL A 285 8.74 -2.99 -5.52
CA VAL A 285 8.74 -3.09 -6.98
C VAL A 285 9.64 -2.02 -7.60
N MET A 286 9.56 -0.77 -7.12
CA MET A 286 10.44 0.31 -7.58
C MET A 286 11.91 0.02 -7.32
N LEU A 287 12.25 -0.55 -6.16
CA LEU A 287 13.62 -0.99 -5.84
C LEU A 287 14.11 -2.11 -6.76
N LEU A 288 13.28 -3.12 -7.06
CA LEU A 288 13.63 -4.21 -7.97
C LEU A 288 13.90 -3.68 -9.38
N ILE A 289 13.01 -2.83 -9.92
CA ILE A 289 13.20 -2.19 -11.24
C ILE A 289 14.48 -1.36 -11.24
N TYR A 290 14.72 -0.57 -10.19
CA TYR A 290 15.93 0.23 -10.03
C TYR A 290 17.20 -0.64 -10.05
N LEU A 291 17.23 -1.74 -9.30
CA LEU A 291 18.37 -2.67 -9.28
C LEU A 291 18.62 -3.31 -10.64
N ILE A 292 17.57 -3.70 -11.38
CA ILE A 292 17.69 -4.25 -12.73
C ILE A 292 18.28 -3.21 -13.69
N LEU A 293 17.76 -1.98 -13.67
CA LEU A 293 18.27 -0.89 -14.52
C LEU A 293 19.73 -0.55 -14.19
N ARG A 294 20.07 -0.49 -12.90
CA ARG A 294 21.45 -0.26 -12.43
C ARG A 294 22.40 -1.37 -12.89
N TYR A 295 21.98 -2.62 -12.79
CA TYR A 295 22.75 -3.77 -13.26
C TYR A 295 22.99 -3.71 -14.78
N ARG A 296 21.94 -3.43 -15.58
CA ARG A 296 22.05 -3.28 -17.04
C ARG A 296 23.02 -2.17 -17.43
N ARG A 297 22.99 -1.02 -16.74
CA ARG A 297 23.92 0.09 -16.99
C ARG A 297 25.37 -0.30 -16.71
N LYS A 298 25.64 -0.94 -15.56
CA LYS A 298 27.00 -1.39 -15.22
C LYS A 298 27.55 -2.37 -16.25
N LYS A 299 26.71 -3.30 -16.73
CA LYS A 299 27.08 -4.23 -17.81
C LYS A 299 27.38 -3.51 -19.13
N LYS A 300 26.57 -2.51 -19.54
CA LYS A 300 26.82 -1.69 -20.75
C LYS A 300 28.17 -0.96 -20.65
N MET A 301 28.47 -0.36 -19.50
CA MET A 301 29.73 0.36 -19.28
C MET A 301 30.95 -0.56 -19.32
N ASN A 302 30.89 -1.74 -18.70
CA ASN A 302 31.97 -2.71 -18.75
C ASN A 302 32.25 -3.18 -20.19
N LYS A 303 31.19 -3.44 -20.98
CA LYS A 303 31.35 -3.77 -22.41
C LYS A 303 31.98 -2.62 -23.19
N LYS A 304 31.53 -1.37 -23.00
CA LYS A 304 32.13 -0.20 -23.66
C LYS A 304 33.63 -0.12 -23.36
N GLN A 305 34.05 -0.29 -22.10
CA GLN A 305 35.46 -0.27 -21.72
C GLN A 305 36.29 -1.36 -22.42
N GLN A 306 35.72 -2.56 -22.61
CA GLN A 306 36.40 -3.63 -23.37
C GLN A 306 36.60 -3.26 -24.84
N TYR A 307 35.57 -2.74 -25.53
CA TYR A 307 35.69 -2.30 -26.92
C TYR A 307 36.65 -1.11 -27.09
N THR A 308 36.67 -0.16 -26.15
CA THR A 308 37.62 0.97 -26.20
C THR A 308 39.07 0.52 -26.03
N LYS A 309 39.33 -0.57 -25.30
CA LYS A 309 40.67 -1.15 -25.19
C LYS A 309 41.10 -1.79 -26.53
N LEU A 310 40.22 -2.58 -27.14
CA LEU A 310 40.50 -3.25 -28.43
C LEU A 310 40.71 -2.29 -29.61
N LEU A 311 40.15 -1.08 -29.55
CA LEU A 311 40.32 -0.05 -30.59
C LEU A 311 41.61 0.77 -30.45
N LYS A 312 42.32 0.65 -29.32
CA LYS A 312 43.57 1.38 -29.05
C LYS A 312 44.82 0.52 -29.29
N GLU A 313 44.66 -0.79 -29.37
CA GLU A 313 45.67 -1.73 -29.91
C GLU A 313 45.56 -1.76 -31.44
#